data_AF-A0A417YRM6-F1
#
_entry.id   AF-A0A417YRM6-F1
#
_cell.length_a   1.000
_cell.length_b   1.000
_cell.length_c   1.000
_cell.angle_alpha   90.00
_cell.angle_beta   90.00
_cell.angle_gamma   90.00
#
_symmetry.space_group_name_H-M   'P 1'
#
loop_
_entity.id
_entity.type
_entity.pdbx_description
1 polymer ?
#
loop_
_entity_poly.entity_id
_entity_poly.type
_entity_poly.pdbx_seq_one_letter_code
_entity_poly.pdbx_strand_id
1 'polypeptide(L)'
;MTQFSYSRVSLFNDCPFHFDLRYIKRLTELPRYDADNPLIIGNALHTGVEHDVETAINEYYNAYPVLTDPIIEEALKLEILIPKVKAFLDKNFSDCELIHEYKIDHYDFVGYVDLIIQAPDGTCMVMDFKYSNNIKNYLESGQLHIYKDRLERDGFSVKKLAYMFVPKTSMKQKDNEDLFHFRKRLIRAVEESEVTFVPIDFDEMESVYFKNSVEKIKRTKDFSKRNVTKKCFSCIPKFAPNYLEAIYNDKGEIELVLPKNERRERKIDTKPDFWIYADSYVGKSTFVDNIPNVLFLNTDGNTDNTTAPVIPIKDIVTKSGRVTNRKLAWEVFLDAINDLETEENDYEAVALDLVEDIYEHCRVYVFDKNGWEHESDGSYGKGWSKVTTEFNNAMKRLKALGYQIGYVSKEKVEEITLKGGVKRTTFKPNINDKVANFLTGTVDLTLRAYVDSNDERFLQLKKKQNVFGGGRFDWQVETIPLEMDAFIEELKAAQDGKATKKKEKPKRTGRVKKEVAVELEDGETITATYEEEQPPAEEKPKRQHRSRTVAEEAAPAEEEKPKRERKARNADSDAAEEEKPKRTRRSRAAVADDDTPPGEDAPAEVAGEEEEKPARTRRTRREREKKS
;
A
#
# COMPACT_ATOMS: atom_id res chain seq x y z
N MET A 1 1.77 18.96 15.20
CA MET A 1 2.95 19.70 14.67
C MET A 1 2.77 21.17 14.96
N THR A 2 3.70 21.79 15.68
CA THR A 2 3.59 23.15 16.22
C THR A 2 4.44 24.18 15.47
N GLN A 3 5.64 23.80 15.03
CA GLN A 3 6.62 24.70 14.42
C GLN A 3 6.59 24.68 12.88
N PHE A 4 6.75 25.85 12.25
CA PHE A 4 6.72 26.07 10.79
C PHE A 4 7.97 26.81 10.30
N SER A 5 8.30 26.71 9.02
CA SER A 5 9.33 27.54 8.36
C SER A 5 8.75 28.24 7.13
N TYR A 6 9.41 29.28 6.63
CA TYR A 6 8.98 29.97 5.41
C TYR A 6 8.86 29.00 4.22
N SER A 7 9.92 28.23 3.94
CA SER A 7 9.96 27.26 2.85
C SER A 7 8.84 26.21 2.95
N ARG A 8 8.49 25.79 4.16
CA ARG A 8 7.41 24.84 4.43
C ARG A 8 6.02 25.42 4.15
N VAL A 9 5.77 26.67 4.54
CA VAL A 9 4.47 27.34 4.30
C VAL A 9 4.33 27.76 2.85
N SER A 10 5.42 28.24 2.24
CA SER A 10 5.51 28.52 0.81
C SER A 10 5.17 27.28 -0.02
N LEU A 11 5.73 26.10 0.33
CA LEU A 11 5.39 24.86 -0.38
C LEU A 11 3.90 24.52 -0.30
N PHE A 12 3.23 24.73 0.83
CA PHE A 12 1.78 24.52 0.92
C PHE A 12 1.00 25.48 0.04
N ASN A 13 1.39 26.76 0.00
CA ASN A 13 0.74 27.76 -0.84
C ASN A 13 0.91 27.44 -2.35
N ASP A 14 2.10 26.97 -2.75
CA ASP A 14 2.40 26.55 -4.12
C ASP A 14 1.75 25.21 -4.51
N CYS A 15 1.79 24.21 -3.63
CA CYS A 15 1.32 22.86 -3.92
C CYS A 15 0.97 22.09 -2.63
N PRO A 16 -0.29 22.17 -2.16
CA PRO A 16 -0.78 21.39 -1.03
C PRO A 16 -0.48 19.88 -1.15
N PHE A 17 -0.54 19.34 -2.36
CA PHE A 17 -0.22 17.93 -2.63
C PHE A 17 1.23 17.57 -2.31
N HIS A 18 2.21 18.38 -2.74
CA HIS A 18 3.61 18.10 -2.41
C HIS A 18 3.89 18.34 -0.92
N PHE A 19 3.24 19.33 -0.31
CA PHE A 19 3.27 19.52 1.14
C PHE A 19 2.79 18.27 1.91
N ASP A 20 1.70 17.63 1.47
CA ASP A 20 1.21 16.37 2.05
C ASP A 20 2.25 15.25 1.94
N LEU A 21 2.80 15.00 0.74
CA LEU A 21 3.82 13.96 0.54
C LEU A 21 5.06 14.18 1.45
N ARG A 22 5.59 15.41 1.49
CA ARG A 22 6.82 15.74 2.22
C ARG A 22 6.63 15.89 3.73
N TYR A 23 5.56 16.53 4.20
CA TYR A 23 5.42 16.91 5.62
C TYR A 23 4.34 16.15 6.40
N ILE A 24 3.30 15.61 5.74
CA ILE A 24 2.25 14.83 6.40
C ILE A 24 2.58 13.34 6.32
N LYS A 25 2.75 12.81 5.10
CA LYS A 25 3.13 11.42 4.84
C LYS A 25 4.61 11.13 5.11
N ARG A 26 5.45 12.18 5.06
CA ARG A 26 6.91 12.12 5.30
C ARG A 26 7.62 11.09 4.42
N LEU A 27 7.31 11.10 3.12
CA LEU A 27 8.02 10.27 2.15
C LEU A 27 9.46 10.77 1.99
N THR A 28 10.42 9.84 1.84
CA THR A 28 11.84 10.14 1.78
C THR A 28 12.23 10.58 0.37
N GLU A 29 12.46 11.88 0.17
CA GLU A 29 12.96 12.41 -1.10
C GLU A 29 14.42 12.01 -1.33
N LEU A 30 14.68 11.32 -2.44
CA LEU A 30 16.02 11.02 -2.88
C LEU A 30 16.72 12.31 -3.35
N PRO A 31 17.95 12.58 -2.88
CA PRO A 31 18.70 13.77 -3.28
C PRO A 31 19.00 13.76 -4.77
N ARG A 32 19.01 14.96 -5.37
CA ARG A 32 19.39 15.16 -6.77
C ARG A 32 20.83 15.64 -6.85
N TYR A 33 21.65 14.87 -7.55
CA TYR A 33 23.08 15.10 -7.73
C TYR A 33 23.42 15.82 -9.04
N ASP A 34 22.52 16.67 -9.52
CA ASP A 34 22.82 17.60 -10.62
C ASP A 34 23.85 18.63 -10.14
N ALA A 35 24.86 18.93 -10.97
CA ALA A 35 25.88 19.94 -10.65
C ALA A 35 25.25 21.30 -10.32
N ASP A 36 24.19 21.68 -11.03
CA ASP A 36 23.55 22.99 -10.88
C ASP A 36 22.45 23.05 -9.80
N ASN A 37 22.40 22.06 -8.89
CA ASN A 37 21.43 21.96 -7.80
C ASN A 37 21.49 23.20 -6.88
N PRO A 38 20.41 24.00 -6.80
CA PRO A 38 20.41 25.25 -6.03
C PRO A 38 20.67 25.08 -4.53
N LEU A 39 20.32 23.92 -3.93
CA LEU A 39 20.54 23.69 -2.50
C LEU A 39 22.02 23.39 -2.21
N ILE A 40 22.67 22.59 -3.06
CA ILE A 40 24.07 22.21 -2.87
C ILE A 40 24.99 23.40 -3.16
N ILE A 41 24.76 24.13 -4.27
CA ILE A 41 25.52 25.35 -4.59
C ILE A 41 25.24 26.45 -3.56
N GLY A 42 23.97 26.61 -3.14
CA GLY A 42 23.60 27.59 -2.12
C GLY A 42 24.38 27.35 -0.83
N ASN A 43 24.29 26.15 -0.26
CA ASN A 43 24.99 25.79 0.97
C ASN A 43 26.51 26.06 0.87
N ALA A 44 27.16 25.61 -0.20
CA ALA A 44 28.58 25.88 -0.42
C ALA A 44 28.92 27.38 -0.54
N LEU A 45 28.04 28.19 -1.15
CA LEU A 45 28.20 29.64 -1.20
C LEU A 45 28.10 30.26 0.20
N HIS A 46 27.12 29.85 1.02
CA HIS A 46 26.96 30.33 2.40
C HIS A 46 28.20 29.98 3.25
N THR A 47 28.58 28.69 3.28
CA THR A 47 29.80 28.20 3.95
C THR A 47 31.04 28.98 3.52
N GLY A 48 31.17 29.30 2.24
CA GLY A 48 32.34 30.02 1.72
C GLY A 48 32.40 31.49 2.09
N VAL A 49 31.23 32.13 2.21
CA VAL A 49 31.11 33.53 2.65
C VAL A 49 31.30 33.66 4.16
N GLU A 50 30.89 32.67 4.96
CA GLU A 50 31.17 32.60 6.39
C GLU A 50 32.65 32.24 6.66
N HIS A 51 33.11 31.09 6.17
CA HIS A 51 34.42 30.52 6.49
C HIS A 51 35.48 30.90 5.47
N ASP A 52 35.62 30.12 4.39
CA ASP A 52 36.63 30.31 3.34
C ASP A 52 36.31 29.46 2.09
N VAL A 53 37.05 29.72 1.00
CA VAL A 53 36.83 29.04 -0.29
C VAL A 53 37.17 27.55 -0.23
N GLU A 54 38.24 27.15 0.46
CA GLU A 54 38.66 25.75 0.52
C GLU A 54 37.61 24.89 1.26
N THR A 55 37.09 25.38 2.39
CA THR A 55 36.01 24.75 3.13
C THR A 55 34.74 24.59 2.27
N ALA A 56 34.33 25.64 1.54
CA ALA A 56 33.17 25.60 0.65
C ALA A 56 33.31 24.58 -0.49
N ILE A 57 34.47 24.53 -1.15
CA ILE A 57 34.71 23.63 -2.27
C ILE A 57 34.81 22.18 -1.78
N ASN A 58 35.41 21.94 -0.61
CA ASN A 58 35.43 20.63 0.04
C ASN A 58 34.01 20.14 0.39
N GLU A 59 33.17 21.00 1.00
CA GLU A 59 31.77 20.64 1.29
C GLU A 59 30.96 20.40 0.01
N TYR A 60 31.11 21.27 -0.99
CA TYR A 60 30.46 21.12 -2.30
C TYR A 60 30.79 19.77 -2.95
N TYR A 61 32.06 19.36 -2.98
CA TYR A 61 32.44 18.06 -3.53
C TYR A 61 31.94 16.87 -2.69
N ASN A 62 31.98 16.98 -1.36
CA ASN A 62 31.50 15.93 -0.46
C ASN A 62 29.97 15.71 -0.53
N ALA A 63 29.20 16.66 -1.07
CA ALA A 63 27.77 16.49 -1.34
C ALA A 63 27.46 15.51 -2.50
N TYR A 64 28.44 15.12 -3.32
CA TYR A 64 28.24 14.25 -4.49
C TYR A 64 28.89 12.86 -4.32
N PRO A 65 28.20 11.76 -4.69
CA PRO A 65 28.78 10.42 -4.65
C PRO A 65 29.80 10.16 -5.78
N VAL A 66 29.75 10.95 -6.86
CA VAL A 66 30.65 10.88 -8.02
C VAL A 66 30.84 12.28 -8.56
N LEU A 67 32.10 12.70 -8.74
CA LEU A 67 32.44 13.98 -9.37
C LEU A 67 32.40 13.85 -10.90
N THR A 68 31.94 14.91 -11.56
CA THR A 68 31.83 15.01 -13.02
C THR A 68 32.33 16.38 -13.49
N ASP A 69 32.65 16.53 -14.77
CA ASP A 69 33.17 17.81 -15.28
C ASP A 69 32.24 19.02 -15.01
N PRO A 70 30.90 18.93 -15.14
CA PRO A 70 29.99 20.00 -14.72
C PRO A 70 30.03 20.35 -13.23
N ILE A 71 30.31 19.37 -12.35
CA ILE A 71 30.47 19.63 -10.90
C ILE A 71 31.75 20.44 -10.68
N ILE A 72 32.87 20.02 -11.29
CA ILE A 72 34.15 20.75 -11.25
C ILE A 72 33.99 22.17 -11.85
N GLU A 73 33.19 22.32 -12.90
CA GLU A 73 32.92 23.62 -13.52
C GLU A 73 32.11 24.58 -12.64
N GLU A 74 31.15 24.11 -11.84
CA GLU A 74 30.47 24.95 -10.85
C GLU A 74 31.39 25.29 -9.66
N ALA A 75 32.24 24.36 -9.22
CA ALA A 75 33.25 24.61 -8.19
C ALA A 75 34.23 25.74 -8.61
N LEU A 76 34.74 25.71 -9.84
CA LEU A 76 35.56 26.79 -10.42
C LEU A 76 34.85 28.16 -10.43
N LYS A 77 33.51 28.20 -10.48
CA LYS A 77 32.76 29.46 -10.38
C LYS A 77 32.72 29.95 -8.93
N LEU A 78 32.46 29.04 -7.99
CA LEU A 78 32.45 29.35 -6.55
C LEU A 78 33.79 29.90 -6.08
N GLU A 79 34.91 29.31 -6.53
CA GLU A 79 36.27 29.80 -6.25
C GLU A 79 36.49 31.28 -6.61
N ILE A 80 35.82 31.78 -7.66
CA ILE A 80 35.93 33.16 -8.13
C ILE A 80 34.87 34.07 -7.48
N LEU A 81 33.68 33.53 -7.23
CA LEU A 81 32.51 34.30 -6.78
C LEU A 81 32.49 34.52 -5.26
N ILE A 82 32.92 33.55 -4.45
CA ILE A 82 33.01 33.69 -2.99
C ILE A 82 33.94 34.87 -2.61
N PRO A 83 35.18 35.00 -3.15
CA PRO A 83 36.02 36.17 -2.88
C PRO A 83 35.41 37.51 -3.31
N LYS A 84 34.59 37.54 -4.38
CA LYS A 84 33.89 38.75 -4.81
C LYS A 84 32.79 39.18 -3.83
N VAL A 85 32.07 38.23 -3.24
CA VAL A 85 31.10 38.52 -2.17
C VAL A 85 31.83 39.03 -0.92
N LYS A 86 32.91 38.37 -0.50
CA LYS A 86 33.73 38.82 0.64
C LYS A 86 34.28 40.23 0.44
N ALA A 87 34.94 40.49 -0.69
CA ALA A 87 35.46 41.81 -1.03
C ALA A 87 34.37 42.90 -1.12
N PHE A 88 33.12 42.54 -1.45
CA PHE A 88 31.98 43.46 -1.34
C PHE A 88 31.62 43.73 0.13
N LEU A 89 31.53 42.71 0.97
CA LEU A 89 31.21 42.86 2.39
C LEU A 89 32.29 43.70 3.10
N ASP A 90 33.56 43.33 2.95
CA ASP A 90 34.71 44.05 3.53
C ASP A 90 34.72 45.54 3.14
N LYS A 91 34.43 45.85 1.87
CA LYS A 91 34.44 47.22 1.34
C LYS A 91 33.29 48.09 1.85
N ASN A 92 32.11 47.50 2.10
CA ASN A 92 30.90 48.26 2.44
C ASN A 92 30.53 48.20 3.92
N PHE A 93 31.04 47.22 4.67
CA PHE A 93 30.64 46.91 6.04
C PHE A 93 31.83 46.55 6.97
N SER A 94 33.04 47.03 6.68
CA SER A 94 34.26 46.79 7.49
C SER A 94 34.10 47.05 8.99
N ASP A 95 33.27 48.02 9.34
CA ASP A 95 33.09 48.53 10.70
C ASP A 95 31.86 47.90 11.38
N CYS A 96 31.24 46.89 10.77
CA CYS A 96 30.05 46.20 11.25
C CYS A 96 30.40 44.78 11.73
N GLU A 97 29.64 44.29 12.71
CA GLU A 97 29.68 42.88 13.11
C GLU A 97 28.85 42.04 12.12
N LEU A 98 29.43 40.93 11.64
CA LEU A 98 28.81 40.02 10.67
C LEU A 98 28.43 38.72 11.38
N ILE A 99 27.13 38.50 11.57
CA ILE A 99 26.57 37.31 12.23
C ILE A 99 25.97 36.41 11.14
N HIS A 100 26.65 35.30 10.86
CA HIS A 100 26.26 34.33 9.83
C HIS A 100 25.32 33.25 10.37
N GLU A 101 24.51 32.67 9.49
CA GLU A 101 23.65 31.49 9.73
C GLU A 101 22.83 31.53 11.04
N TYR A 102 22.32 32.70 11.40
CA TYR A 102 21.61 32.90 12.66
C TYR A 102 20.31 32.09 12.69
N LYS A 103 20.22 31.15 13.64
CA LYS A 103 19.03 30.32 13.84
C LYS A 103 17.96 31.05 14.65
N ILE A 104 16.85 31.34 14.00
CA ILE A 104 15.59 31.75 14.63
C ILE A 104 14.86 30.49 15.11
N ASP A 105 14.59 30.36 16.41
CA ASP A 105 13.95 29.18 17.02
C ASP A 105 12.83 29.56 18.00
N HIS A 106 11.66 29.91 17.45
CA HIS A 106 10.42 30.19 18.20
C HIS A 106 9.49 28.98 18.19
N TYR A 107 8.62 28.86 19.20
CA TYR A 107 7.69 27.72 19.32
C TYR A 107 6.80 27.48 18.07
N ASP A 108 6.49 28.54 17.31
CA ASP A 108 5.69 28.50 16.08
C ASP A 108 6.53 28.63 14.80
N PHE A 109 7.80 29.03 14.89
CA PHE A 109 8.63 29.36 13.73
C PHE A 109 10.10 28.93 13.87
N VAL A 110 10.64 28.27 12.85
CA VAL A 110 12.06 27.99 12.69
C VAL A 110 12.58 28.51 11.35
N GLY A 111 13.75 29.15 11.36
CA GLY A 111 14.42 29.68 10.18
C GLY A 111 15.91 29.90 10.42
N TYR A 112 16.65 30.04 9.33
CA TYR A 112 18.08 30.34 9.31
C TYR A 112 18.27 31.59 8.48
N VAL A 113 19.03 32.55 9.00
CA VAL A 113 19.27 33.87 8.39
C VAL A 113 20.71 33.92 7.95
N ASP A 114 20.93 33.98 6.64
CA ASP A 114 22.24 33.84 6.02
C ASP A 114 23.28 34.84 6.58
N LEU A 115 22.88 36.11 6.73
CA LEU A 115 23.72 37.16 7.32
C LEU A 115 22.88 38.26 8.01
N ILE A 116 23.24 38.58 9.25
CA ILE A 116 22.86 39.81 9.94
C ILE A 116 24.10 40.71 10.04
N ILE A 117 23.99 41.95 9.57
CA ILE A 117 25.03 42.97 9.63
C ILE A 117 24.63 43.98 10.69
N GLN A 118 25.36 44.01 11.81
CA GLN A 118 25.10 44.91 12.93
C GLN A 118 26.08 46.08 12.93
N ALA A 119 25.55 47.29 12.80
CA ALA A 119 26.34 48.52 12.84
C ALA A 119 26.69 48.92 14.29
N PRO A 120 27.75 49.73 14.50
CA PRO A 120 28.16 50.19 15.84
C PRO A 120 27.11 50.98 16.63
N ASP A 121 26.06 51.50 15.96
CA ASP A 121 24.92 52.16 16.61
C ASP A 121 23.82 51.19 17.09
N GLY A 122 24.03 49.88 16.91
CA GLY A 122 23.08 48.81 17.26
C GLY A 122 21.99 48.58 16.22
N THR A 123 21.96 49.31 15.10
CA THR A 123 21.03 49.03 14.00
C THR A 123 21.50 47.84 13.16
N CYS A 124 20.55 47.05 12.67
CA CYS A 124 20.84 45.82 11.93
C CYS A 124 20.31 45.87 10.49
N MET A 125 21.04 45.26 9.57
CA MET A 125 20.57 44.88 8.23
C MET A 125 20.53 43.37 8.13
N VAL A 126 19.48 42.80 7.52
CA VAL A 126 19.46 41.38 7.14
C VAL A 126 19.78 41.28 5.66
N MET A 127 20.71 40.39 5.31
CA MET A 127 21.09 40.09 3.94
C MET A 127 20.95 38.59 3.67
N ASP A 128 20.33 38.26 2.55
CA ASP A 128 20.15 36.89 2.07
C ASP A 128 20.88 36.71 0.73
N PHE A 129 21.65 35.63 0.57
CA PHE A 129 22.46 35.36 -0.61
C PHE A 129 21.69 34.49 -1.61
N LYS A 130 21.71 34.87 -2.89
CA LYS A 130 21.04 34.10 -3.95
C LYS A 130 21.93 33.91 -5.17
N TYR A 131 22.33 32.66 -5.39
CA TYR A 131 23.00 32.21 -6.62
C TYR A 131 22.02 32.12 -7.79
N SER A 132 21.65 33.27 -8.37
CA SER A 132 20.61 33.35 -9.41
C SER A 132 20.66 34.65 -10.21
N ASN A 133 20.32 34.56 -11.49
CA ASN A 133 20.13 35.73 -12.37
C ASN A 133 18.67 36.26 -12.32
N ASN A 134 17.74 35.57 -11.66
CA ASN A 134 16.31 35.88 -11.73
C ASN A 134 15.85 36.75 -10.54
N ILE A 135 16.36 37.97 -10.47
CA ILE A 135 16.13 38.93 -9.37
C ILE A 135 14.63 39.10 -9.04
N LYS A 136 13.78 39.31 -10.06
CA LYS A 136 12.35 39.63 -9.89
C LYS A 136 11.59 38.61 -9.03
N ASN A 137 11.85 37.32 -9.22
CA ASN A 137 11.14 36.27 -8.48
C ASN A 137 11.44 36.25 -6.98
N TYR A 138 12.60 36.76 -6.54
CA TYR A 138 12.95 36.84 -5.13
C TYR A 138 12.44 38.12 -4.47
N LEU A 139 12.26 39.20 -5.24
CA LEU A 139 11.59 40.42 -4.75
C LEU A 139 10.10 40.20 -4.42
N GLU A 140 9.49 39.14 -4.96
CA GLU A 140 8.13 38.68 -4.59
C GLU A 140 8.12 37.74 -3.36
N SER A 141 9.25 37.55 -2.65
CA SER A 141 9.37 36.58 -1.56
C SER A 141 9.26 37.23 -0.17
N GLY A 142 8.21 36.89 0.58
CA GLY A 142 8.01 37.35 1.96
C GLY A 142 9.04 36.84 2.99
N GLN A 143 10.07 36.08 2.59
CA GLN A 143 11.03 35.44 3.51
C GLN A 143 11.72 36.45 4.45
N LEU A 144 12.34 37.48 3.88
CA LEU A 144 13.08 38.49 4.64
C LEU A 144 12.17 39.33 5.54
N HIS A 145 10.92 39.53 5.14
CA HIS A 145 9.91 40.25 5.90
C HIS A 145 9.54 39.48 7.19
N ILE A 146 9.38 38.16 7.07
CA ILE A 146 9.10 37.29 8.21
C ILE A 146 10.32 37.19 9.12
N TYR A 147 11.54 37.09 8.55
CA TYR A 147 12.77 37.12 9.35
C TYR A 147 12.88 38.40 10.17
N LYS A 148 12.52 39.56 9.61
CA LYS A 148 12.45 40.82 10.36
C LYS A 148 11.51 40.76 11.58
N ASP A 149 10.24 40.35 11.37
CA ASP A 149 9.22 40.21 12.44
C ASP A 149 9.64 39.23 13.57
N ARG A 150 10.57 38.32 13.31
CA ARG A 150 11.09 37.37 14.30
C ARG A 150 12.36 37.87 14.98
N LEU A 151 13.34 38.37 14.23
CA LEU A 151 14.57 38.94 14.79
C LEU A 151 14.32 40.16 15.69
N GLU A 152 13.30 40.98 15.40
CA GLU A 152 12.89 42.09 16.28
C GLU A 152 12.38 41.59 17.66
N ARG A 153 11.97 40.32 17.78
CA ARG A 153 11.59 39.68 19.06
C ARG A 153 12.78 39.05 19.78
N ASP A 154 13.79 38.64 19.01
CA ASP A 154 15.09 38.15 19.51
C ASP A 154 16.00 39.31 19.97
N GLY A 155 15.57 40.56 19.75
CA GLY A 155 16.21 41.79 20.25
C GLY A 155 16.95 42.62 19.20
N PHE A 156 17.01 42.18 17.94
CA PHE A 156 17.72 42.89 16.88
C PHE A 156 16.93 44.09 16.34
N SER A 157 17.58 45.25 16.24
CA SER A 157 16.98 46.47 15.70
C SER A 157 17.08 46.52 14.17
N VAL A 158 16.39 45.62 13.48
CA VAL A 158 16.49 45.48 12.01
C VAL A 158 15.83 46.66 11.29
N LYS A 159 16.61 47.43 10.52
CA LYS A 159 16.14 48.62 9.76
C LYS A 159 16.18 48.45 8.25
N LYS A 160 16.98 47.53 7.73
CA LYS A 160 17.16 47.31 6.28
C LYS A 160 17.13 45.83 5.96
N LEU A 161 16.56 45.50 4.81
CA LEU A 161 16.53 44.16 4.25
C LEU A 161 17.18 44.22 2.87
N ALA A 162 17.93 43.20 2.47
CA ALA A 162 18.58 43.15 1.17
C ALA A 162 18.80 41.72 0.67
N TYR A 163 18.90 41.60 -0.66
CA TYR A 163 19.41 40.42 -1.34
C TYR A 163 20.80 40.71 -1.92
N MET A 164 21.69 39.72 -1.82
CA MET A 164 22.96 39.68 -2.54
C MET A 164 22.89 38.64 -3.64
N PHE A 165 22.72 39.09 -4.89
CA PHE A 165 22.66 38.21 -6.05
C PHE A 165 24.06 37.89 -6.56
N VAL A 166 24.40 36.61 -6.52
CA VAL A 166 25.62 36.06 -7.10
C VAL A 166 25.28 35.50 -8.49
N PRO A 167 25.95 35.97 -9.57
CA PRO A 167 25.54 35.65 -10.93
C PRO A 167 25.77 34.17 -11.28
N LYS A 168 24.74 33.53 -11.86
CA LYS A 168 24.82 32.14 -12.35
C LYS A 168 25.26 32.14 -13.82
N THR A 169 26.56 32.01 -14.05
CA THR A 169 27.16 31.95 -15.40
C THR A 169 26.86 30.60 -16.07
N SER A 170 25.94 30.61 -17.05
CA SER A 170 25.58 29.44 -17.84
C SER A 170 26.23 29.48 -19.22
N MET A 171 27.15 28.56 -19.47
CA MET A 171 27.88 28.42 -20.74
C MET A 171 27.91 26.96 -21.14
N LYS A 172 27.92 26.71 -22.45
CA LYS A 172 28.15 25.37 -23.02
C LYS A 172 29.54 25.31 -23.65
N GLN A 173 30.18 24.15 -23.54
CA GLN A 173 31.33 23.79 -24.36
C GLN A 173 30.93 23.78 -25.84
N LYS A 174 31.82 24.19 -26.73
CA LYS A 174 31.60 24.13 -28.19
C LYS A 174 32.08 22.79 -28.75
N ASP A 175 31.48 22.34 -29.85
CA ASP A 175 31.83 21.09 -30.52
C ASP A 175 33.31 21.01 -30.98
N ASN A 176 33.97 22.17 -31.13
CA ASN A 176 35.36 22.31 -31.55
C ASN A 176 36.30 22.83 -30.44
N GLU A 177 35.90 22.73 -29.18
CA GLU A 177 36.63 23.24 -28.02
C GLU A 177 36.92 22.11 -27.04
N ASP A 178 38.18 21.93 -26.64
CA ASP A 178 38.52 20.97 -25.58
C ASP A 178 38.14 21.49 -24.18
N LEU A 179 38.13 20.59 -23.20
CA LEU A 179 37.73 20.89 -21.82
C LEU A 179 38.61 21.97 -21.16
N PHE A 180 39.89 22.07 -21.51
CA PHE A 180 40.82 23.03 -20.94
C PHE A 180 40.57 24.45 -21.47
N HIS A 181 40.37 24.57 -22.79
CA HIS A 181 39.98 25.84 -23.42
C HIS A 181 38.58 26.28 -22.95
N PHE A 182 37.64 25.34 -22.78
CA PHE A 182 36.32 25.63 -22.23
C PHE A 182 36.41 26.17 -20.80
N ARG A 183 37.14 25.50 -19.89
CA ARG A 183 37.33 25.97 -18.49
C ARG A 183 37.99 27.34 -18.43
N LYS A 184 39.00 27.62 -19.26
CA LYS A 184 39.59 28.97 -19.37
C LYS A 184 38.58 30.02 -19.81
N ARG A 185 37.75 29.70 -20.80
CA ARG A 185 36.69 30.62 -21.28
C ARG A 185 35.62 30.85 -20.21
N LEU A 186 35.27 29.81 -19.44
CA LEU A 186 34.33 29.89 -18.32
C LEU A 186 34.87 30.78 -17.19
N ILE A 187 36.10 30.51 -16.71
CA ILE A 187 36.78 31.31 -15.66
C ILE A 187 36.74 32.80 -16.03
N ARG A 188 37.19 33.15 -17.24
CA ARG A 188 37.18 34.53 -17.72
C ARG A 188 35.79 35.18 -17.70
N ALA A 189 34.74 34.47 -18.11
CA ALA A 189 33.38 35.00 -18.09
C ALA A 189 32.84 35.21 -16.66
N VAL A 190 33.33 34.44 -15.68
CA VAL A 190 32.98 34.60 -14.26
C VAL A 190 33.81 35.72 -13.63
N GLU A 191 35.07 35.88 -14.02
CA GLU A 191 35.93 37.02 -13.68
C GLU A 191 35.33 38.35 -14.18
N GLU A 192 34.74 38.37 -15.38
CA GLU A 192 34.04 39.53 -15.95
C GLU A 192 32.63 39.78 -15.34
N SER A 193 32.11 38.90 -14.47
CA SER A 193 30.79 39.04 -13.83
C SER A 193 30.83 39.75 -12.47
N GLU A 194 29.76 40.48 -12.10
CA GLU A 194 29.67 41.25 -10.85
C GLU A 194 28.52 40.78 -9.94
N VAL A 195 28.71 40.90 -8.62
CA VAL A 195 27.67 40.62 -7.62
C VAL A 195 26.72 41.82 -7.49
N THR A 196 25.42 41.58 -7.34
CA THR A 196 24.40 42.64 -7.31
C THR A 196 23.75 42.73 -5.94
N PHE A 197 24.01 43.82 -5.23
CA PHE A 197 23.30 44.17 -4.00
C PHE A 197 21.96 44.85 -4.34
N VAL A 198 20.85 44.34 -3.77
CA VAL A 198 19.50 44.88 -3.97
C VAL A 198 18.82 45.07 -2.61
N PRO A 199 18.67 46.31 -2.12
CA PRO A 199 17.86 46.58 -0.92
C PRO A 199 16.36 46.39 -1.24
N ILE A 200 15.59 45.99 -0.24
CA ILE A 200 14.12 45.86 -0.33
C ILE A 200 13.45 46.62 0.81
N ASP A 201 12.28 47.20 0.52
CA ASP A 201 11.44 47.85 1.52
C ASP A 201 10.64 46.81 2.30
N PHE A 202 10.45 47.06 3.60
CA PHE A 202 9.73 46.15 4.47
C PHE A 202 8.21 46.33 4.35
N ASP A 203 7.55 45.30 3.84
CA ASP A 203 6.08 45.11 3.93
C ASP A 203 5.72 44.26 5.16
N GLU A 204 4.86 44.80 6.03
CA GLU A 204 4.30 44.13 7.21
C GLU A 204 3.25 43.06 6.84
N MET A 205 2.59 43.20 5.69
CA MET A 205 1.50 42.31 5.26
C MET A 205 1.97 40.88 5.00
N GLU A 206 3.22 40.69 4.59
CA GLU A 206 3.83 39.36 4.40
C GLU A 206 3.82 38.53 5.69
N SER A 207 4.10 39.15 6.84
CA SER A 207 4.02 38.50 8.15
C SER A 207 2.57 38.13 8.53
N VAL A 208 1.57 38.88 8.05
CA VAL A 208 0.14 38.58 8.20
C VAL A 208 -0.28 37.43 7.27
N TYR A 209 0.15 37.46 6.00
CA TYR A 209 -0.12 36.40 5.03
C TYR A 209 0.50 35.07 5.46
N PHE A 210 1.72 35.07 6.02
CA PHE A 210 2.35 33.89 6.60
C PHE A 210 1.50 33.28 7.73
N LYS A 211 1.08 34.09 8.72
CA LYS A 211 0.24 33.65 9.85
C LYS A 211 -1.10 33.07 9.35
N ASN A 212 -1.73 33.72 8.37
CA ASN A 212 -2.96 33.23 7.74
C ASN A 212 -2.76 31.90 6.99
N SER A 213 -1.64 31.73 6.29
CA SER A 213 -1.29 30.46 5.63
C SER A 213 -1.02 29.34 6.64
N VAL A 214 -0.37 29.62 7.77
CA VAL A 214 -0.19 28.64 8.87
C VAL A 214 -1.53 28.17 9.43
N GLU A 215 -2.48 29.08 9.71
CA GLU A 215 -3.82 28.72 10.16
C GLU A 215 -4.60 27.92 9.11
N LYS A 216 -4.45 28.26 7.82
CA LYS A 216 -5.03 27.50 6.71
C LYS A 216 -4.47 26.08 6.64
N ILE A 217 -3.16 25.88 6.85
CA ILE A 217 -2.55 24.54 6.91
C ILE A 217 -3.18 23.71 8.03
N LYS A 218 -3.25 24.25 9.26
CA LYS A 218 -3.81 23.54 10.43
C LYS A 218 -5.25 23.06 10.21
N ARG A 219 -6.05 23.80 9.42
CA ARG A 219 -7.46 23.51 9.12
C ARG A 219 -7.66 22.63 7.88
N THR A 220 -6.62 22.40 7.09
CA THR A 220 -6.73 21.67 5.81
C THR A 220 -6.76 20.16 6.04
N LYS A 221 -7.83 19.52 5.58
CA LYS A 221 -7.97 18.05 5.52
C LYS A 221 -7.75 17.48 4.11
N ASP A 222 -7.97 18.30 3.07
CA ASP A 222 -7.77 17.90 1.67
C ASP A 222 -6.54 18.60 1.06
N PHE A 223 -5.57 17.79 0.66
CA PHE A 223 -4.32 18.21 0.03
C PHE A 223 -4.26 17.86 -1.47
N SER A 224 -5.37 17.50 -2.10
CA SER A 224 -5.44 17.08 -3.51
C SER A 224 -4.90 18.12 -4.52
N LYS A 225 -4.92 19.40 -4.17
CA LYS A 225 -4.55 20.51 -5.06
C LYS A 225 -3.07 20.50 -5.41
N ARG A 226 -2.77 20.51 -6.71
CA ARG A 226 -1.41 20.56 -7.28
C ARG A 226 -1.12 21.92 -7.93
N ASN A 227 0.12 22.39 -7.77
CA ASN A 227 0.71 23.54 -8.48
C ASN A 227 -0.19 24.79 -8.63
N VAL A 228 -0.78 25.22 -7.51
CA VAL A 228 -1.79 26.31 -7.44
C VAL A 228 -1.25 27.63 -8.00
N THR A 229 -0.01 27.97 -7.68
CA THR A 229 0.66 29.21 -8.10
C THR A 229 1.40 29.08 -9.43
N LYS A 230 1.46 27.87 -10.01
CA LYS A 230 2.34 27.49 -11.13
C LYS A 230 3.86 27.59 -10.82
N LYS A 231 4.25 27.92 -9.58
CA LYS A 231 5.65 28.05 -9.14
C LYS A 231 6.25 26.75 -8.54
N CYS A 232 5.45 25.71 -8.32
CA CYS A 232 5.93 24.48 -7.68
C CYS A 232 6.96 23.72 -8.53
N PHE A 233 8.22 23.79 -8.12
CA PHE A 233 9.36 23.11 -8.75
C PHE A 233 9.12 21.61 -8.95
N SER A 234 8.53 20.96 -7.94
CA SER A 234 8.26 19.52 -7.90
C SER A 234 7.15 19.06 -8.86
N CYS A 235 6.39 19.98 -9.46
CA CYS A 235 5.43 19.68 -10.51
C CYS A 235 6.02 19.86 -11.93
N ILE A 236 7.28 20.28 -12.06
CA ILE A 236 8.00 20.35 -13.34
C ILE A 236 8.68 18.98 -13.57
N PRO A 237 8.44 18.26 -14.68
CA PRO A 237 8.93 16.89 -14.85
C PRO A 237 10.44 16.68 -14.69
N LYS A 238 11.28 17.63 -15.15
CA LYS A 238 12.75 17.60 -14.96
C LYS A 238 13.15 17.63 -13.47
N PHE A 239 12.26 18.12 -12.61
CA PHE A 239 12.54 18.53 -11.25
C PHE A 239 11.64 17.84 -10.21
N ALA A 240 10.81 16.89 -10.63
CA ALA A 240 9.94 16.12 -9.75
C ALA A 240 10.79 15.32 -8.73
N PRO A 241 10.46 15.37 -7.43
CA PRO A 241 11.15 14.58 -6.42
C PRO A 241 10.83 13.11 -6.61
N ASN A 242 11.85 12.27 -6.44
CA ASN A 242 11.74 10.82 -6.45
C ASN A 242 11.71 10.33 -4.99
N TYR A 243 10.63 9.68 -4.56
CA TYR A 243 10.46 9.16 -3.21
C TYR A 243 10.90 7.69 -3.12
N LEU A 244 11.65 7.33 -2.07
CA LEU A 244 12.10 5.96 -1.84
C LEU A 244 10.94 4.97 -1.67
N GLU A 245 9.82 5.41 -1.08
CA GLU A 245 8.66 4.58 -0.75
C GLU A 245 7.56 4.57 -1.83
N ALA A 246 7.75 5.28 -2.95
CA ALA A 246 6.75 5.41 -4.00
C ALA A 246 7.20 4.80 -5.33
N ILE A 247 6.36 3.97 -5.93
CA ILE A 247 6.46 3.60 -7.34
C ILE A 247 5.66 4.62 -8.15
N TYR A 248 6.21 5.06 -9.29
CA TYR A 248 5.57 6.03 -10.17
C TYR A 248 5.25 5.40 -11.53
N ASN A 249 4.10 5.78 -12.09
CA ASN A 249 3.75 5.45 -13.47
C ASN A 249 4.52 6.33 -14.48
N ASP A 250 4.39 6.04 -15.78
CA ASP A 250 5.02 6.79 -16.89
C ASP A 250 4.70 8.30 -16.93
N LYS A 251 3.71 8.76 -16.15
CA LYS A 251 3.29 10.17 -16.04
C LYS A 251 3.84 10.87 -14.78
N GLY A 252 4.62 10.18 -13.96
CA GLY A 252 5.16 10.71 -12.70
C GLY A 252 4.13 10.78 -11.58
N GLU A 253 3.07 9.96 -11.63
CA GLU A 253 2.09 9.85 -10.55
C GLU A 253 2.38 8.62 -9.68
N ILE A 254 2.26 8.77 -8.36
CA ILE A 254 2.46 7.67 -7.41
C ILE A 254 1.39 6.60 -7.62
N GLU A 255 1.83 5.42 -8.07
CA GLU A 255 1.02 4.24 -8.36
C GLU A 255 0.85 3.35 -7.13
N LEU A 256 1.92 3.18 -6.34
CA LEU A 256 1.91 2.35 -5.13
C LEU A 256 2.82 2.95 -4.06
N VAL A 257 2.30 3.03 -2.83
CA VAL A 257 3.10 3.23 -1.60
C VAL A 257 3.05 1.93 -0.81
N LEU A 258 4.22 1.35 -0.53
CA LEU A 258 4.27 0.12 0.26
C LEU A 258 3.97 0.42 1.75
N PRO A 259 3.24 -0.47 2.46
CA PRO A 259 3.09 -0.36 3.91
C PRO A 259 4.45 -0.34 4.60
N LYS A 260 4.57 0.45 5.68
CA LYS A 260 5.79 0.48 6.50
C LYS A 260 6.17 -0.93 6.97
N ASN A 261 7.47 -1.20 7.05
CA ASN A 261 8.02 -2.46 7.54
C ASN A 261 8.00 -2.55 9.08
N GLU A 262 6.85 -2.24 9.66
CA GLU A 262 6.55 -2.28 11.08
C GLU A 262 5.65 -3.48 11.36
N ARG A 263 5.90 -4.21 12.45
CA ARG A 263 5.05 -5.35 12.80
C ARG A 263 3.74 -4.83 13.39
N ARG A 264 2.63 -5.17 12.75
CA ARG A 264 1.29 -4.95 13.30
C ARG A 264 1.18 -5.57 14.70
N GLU A 265 0.58 -4.82 15.61
CA GLU A 265 0.21 -5.32 16.92
C GLU A 265 -0.83 -6.45 16.80
N ARG A 266 -0.78 -7.39 17.74
CA ARG A 266 -1.79 -8.45 17.83
C ARG A 266 -2.99 -7.88 18.56
N LYS A 267 -4.02 -7.48 17.80
CA LYS A 267 -5.35 -7.23 18.36
C LYS A 267 -5.94 -8.56 18.82
N ILE A 268 -6.68 -8.53 19.93
CA ILE A 268 -7.55 -9.65 20.34
C ILE A 268 -8.62 -9.75 19.27
N ASP A 269 -8.74 -10.92 18.66
CA ASP A 269 -9.87 -11.21 17.78
C ASP A 269 -11.09 -11.52 18.67
N THR A 270 -12.21 -10.87 18.43
CA THR A 270 -13.48 -11.13 19.15
C THR A 270 -14.60 -11.61 18.24
N LYS A 271 -14.32 -11.81 16.94
CA LYS A 271 -15.28 -12.22 15.92
C LYS A 271 -14.66 -13.29 15.00
N PRO A 272 -14.21 -14.43 15.56
CA PRO A 272 -13.61 -15.49 14.76
C PRO A 272 -14.62 -16.09 13.77
N ASP A 273 -14.12 -16.60 12.65
CA ASP A 273 -14.89 -17.54 11.84
C ASP A 273 -15.01 -18.89 12.56
N PHE A 274 -16.20 -19.49 12.53
CA PHE A 274 -16.45 -20.74 13.25
C PHE A 274 -17.36 -21.71 12.49
N TRP A 275 -17.26 -22.99 12.87
CA TRP A 275 -18.18 -24.04 12.47
C TRP A 275 -18.72 -24.71 13.73
N ILE A 276 -20.04 -24.65 13.95
CA ILE A 276 -20.72 -25.35 15.02
C ILE A 276 -21.47 -26.57 14.48
N TYR A 277 -21.26 -27.73 15.10
CA TYR A 277 -22.01 -28.94 14.78
C TYR A 277 -22.50 -29.65 16.05
N ALA A 278 -23.68 -30.25 15.96
CA ALA A 278 -24.39 -30.88 17.08
C ALA A 278 -25.59 -31.67 16.56
N ASP A 279 -26.19 -32.50 17.40
CA ASP A 279 -27.48 -33.12 17.10
C ASP A 279 -28.60 -32.06 16.92
N SER A 280 -29.75 -32.51 16.43
CA SER A 280 -30.96 -31.71 16.28
C SER A 280 -31.46 -31.21 17.63
N TYR A 281 -32.16 -30.07 17.66
CA TYR A 281 -32.75 -29.46 18.87
C TYR A 281 -31.78 -29.01 19.99
N VAL A 282 -30.46 -29.20 19.83
CA VAL A 282 -29.42 -28.73 20.78
C VAL A 282 -29.36 -27.19 20.89
N GLY A 283 -29.86 -26.45 19.90
CA GLY A 283 -29.87 -24.97 19.91
C GLY A 283 -28.80 -24.28 19.05
N LYS A 284 -28.25 -24.98 18.03
CA LYS A 284 -27.20 -24.43 17.15
C LYS A 284 -27.56 -23.09 16.52
N SER A 285 -28.69 -23.01 15.80
CA SER A 285 -29.10 -21.79 15.09
C SER A 285 -29.39 -20.66 16.08
N THR A 286 -29.98 -20.95 17.26
CA THR A 286 -30.17 -19.98 18.35
C THR A 286 -28.85 -19.41 18.89
N PHE A 287 -27.80 -20.23 19.03
CA PHE A 287 -26.47 -19.74 19.42
C PHE A 287 -25.90 -18.79 18.36
N VAL A 288 -26.11 -19.08 17.07
CA VAL A 288 -25.64 -18.25 15.95
C VAL A 288 -26.49 -16.98 15.77
N ASP A 289 -27.77 -17.00 16.12
CA ASP A 289 -28.70 -15.86 16.06
C ASP A 289 -28.28 -14.70 16.97
N ASN A 290 -27.59 -15.02 18.07
CA ASN A 290 -27.02 -14.03 19.00
C ASN A 290 -25.80 -13.27 18.45
N ILE A 291 -25.37 -13.52 17.21
CA ILE A 291 -24.28 -12.78 16.57
C ILE A 291 -24.80 -11.43 16.03
N PRO A 292 -24.18 -10.29 16.41
CA PRO A 292 -24.60 -8.98 15.90
C PRO A 292 -24.56 -8.90 14.37
N ASN A 293 -25.63 -8.37 13.78
CA ASN A 293 -25.77 -8.12 12.34
C ASN A 293 -25.48 -9.36 11.47
N VAL A 294 -25.94 -10.54 11.91
CA VAL A 294 -25.83 -11.79 11.15
C VAL A 294 -26.94 -11.93 10.10
N LEU A 295 -26.58 -12.47 8.94
CA LEU A 295 -27.50 -12.90 7.88
C LEU A 295 -27.50 -14.44 7.79
N PHE A 296 -28.66 -15.09 7.91
CA PHE A 296 -28.78 -16.53 7.68
C PHE A 296 -29.06 -16.84 6.21
N LEU A 297 -28.25 -17.72 5.63
CA LEU A 297 -28.55 -18.44 4.39
C LEU A 297 -29.06 -19.82 4.80
N ASN A 298 -30.38 -19.95 4.95
CA ASN A 298 -31.03 -21.12 5.55
C ASN A 298 -31.56 -22.10 4.49
N THR A 299 -31.30 -23.40 4.66
CA THR A 299 -31.75 -24.48 3.77
C THR A 299 -32.92 -25.30 4.31
N ASP A 300 -33.02 -25.45 5.64
CA ASP A 300 -33.96 -26.40 6.27
C ASP A 300 -35.38 -25.84 6.48
N GLY A 301 -35.55 -24.53 6.31
CA GLY A 301 -36.82 -23.82 6.44
C GLY A 301 -37.27 -23.54 7.88
N ASN A 302 -36.43 -23.83 8.88
CA ASN A 302 -36.79 -23.75 10.30
C ASN A 302 -36.41 -22.39 10.93
N THR A 303 -37.09 -21.32 10.47
CA THR A 303 -36.78 -19.93 10.85
C THR A 303 -37.55 -19.40 12.05
N ASP A 304 -38.52 -20.17 12.58
CA ASP A 304 -39.50 -19.68 13.58
C ASP A 304 -38.89 -19.37 14.95
N ASN A 305 -37.64 -19.78 15.20
CA ASN A 305 -36.93 -19.62 16.47
C ASN A 305 -35.66 -18.74 16.37
N THR A 306 -35.52 -17.98 15.28
CA THR A 306 -34.40 -17.07 15.00
C THR A 306 -34.93 -15.67 14.68
N THR A 307 -34.22 -14.64 15.13
CA THR A 307 -34.59 -13.22 14.98
C THR A 307 -33.83 -12.51 13.85
N ALA A 308 -32.69 -13.05 13.43
CA ALA A 308 -31.87 -12.49 12.37
C ALA A 308 -32.53 -12.60 10.97
N PRO A 309 -32.20 -11.69 10.02
CA PRO A 309 -32.66 -11.78 8.64
C PRO A 309 -32.26 -13.10 7.96
N VAL A 310 -33.14 -13.63 7.11
CA VAL A 310 -32.97 -14.92 6.44
C VAL A 310 -33.17 -14.81 4.93
N ILE A 311 -32.24 -15.37 4.16
CA ILE A 311 -32.43 -15.72 2.74
C ILE A 311 -32.65 -17.24 2.65
N PRO A 312 -33.83 -17.70 2.19
CA PRO A 312 -34.11 -19.12 2.05
C PRO A 312 -33.42 -19.69 0.79
N ILE A 313 -32.43 -20.56 0.99
CA ILE A 313 -31.70 -21.27 -0.05
C ILE A 313 -32.49 -22.51 -0.46
N LYS A 314 -33.43 -22.32 -1.39
CA LYS A 314 -34.29 -23.37 -1.93
C LYS A 314 -34.60 -23.13 -3.40
N ASP A 315 -35.05 -24.17 -4.09
CA ASP A 315 -35.47 -24.07 -5.48
C ASP A 315 -36.66 -23.10 -5.64
N ILE A 316 -36.53 -22.17 -6.59
CA ILE A 316 -37.57 -21.19 -6.93
C ILE A 316 -38.19 -21.59 -8.27
N VAL A 317 -39.47 -21.98 -8.24
CA VAL A 317 -40.24 -22.32 -9.45
C VAL A 317 -41.17 -21.16 -9.78
N THR A 318 -40.94 -20.52 -10.93
CA THR A 318 -41.80 -19.46 -11.48
C THR A 318 -42.57 -19.95 -12.70
N LYS A 319 -43.81 -19.47 -12.86
CA LYS A 319 -44.66 -19.80 -14.01
C LYS A 319 -44.82 -18.58 -14.91
N SER A 320 -44.27 -18.63 -16.12
CA SER A 320 -44.46 -17.64 -17.17
C SER A 320 -45.43 -18.19 -18.22
N GLY A 321 -46.72 -18.00 -17.97
CA GLY A 321 -47.79 -18.58 -18.80
C GLY A 321 -47.81 -20.11 -18.70
N ARG A 322 -47.43 -20.80 -19.78
CA ARG A 322 -47.34 -22.28 -19.83
C ARG A 322 -45.94 -22.82 -19.51
N VAL A 323 -44.92 -21.97 -19.40
CA VAL A 323 -43.53 -22.40 -19.14
C VAL A 323 -43.23 -22.30 -17.65
N THR A 324 -42.68 -23.37 -17.09
CA THR A 324 -42.13 -23.40 -15.72
C THR A 324 -40.62 -23.17 -15.78
N ASN A 325 -40.16 -22.04 -15.24
CA ASN A 325 -38.73 -21.79 -15.05
C ASN A 325 -38.37 -22.17 -13.61
N ARG A 326 -37.39 -23.06 -13.44
CA ARG A 326 -36.83 -23.46 -12.14
C ARG A 326 -35.45 -22.84 -12.02
N LYS A 327 -35.22 -22.13 -10.91
CA LYS A 327 -33.90 -21.71 -10.44
C LYS A 327 -33.51 -22.62 -9.29
N LEU A 328 -32.34 -23.24 -9.35
CA LEU A 328 -31.88 -24.20 -8.35
C LEU A 328 -31.39 -23.48 -7.09
N ALA A 329 -31.51 -24.13 -5.93
CA ALA A 329 -31.09 -23.60 -4.64
C ALA A 329 -29.62 -23.10 -4.63
N TRP A 330 -28.71 -23.80 -5.32
CA TRP A 330 -27.32 -23.34 -5.48
C TRP A 330 -27.19 -22.02 -6.26
N GLU A 331 -28.05 -21.78 -7.25
CA GLU A 331 -28.08 -20.49 -7.97
C GLU A 331 -28.59 -19.37 -7.08
N VAL A 332 -29.54 -19.66 -6.17
CA VAL A 332 -29.98 -18.70 -5.14
C VAL A 332 -28.84 -18.39 -4.16
N PHE A 333 -28.04 -19.39 -3.79
CA PHE A 333 -26.83 -19.20 -2.95
C PHE A 333 -25.74 -18.38 -3.66
N LEU A 334 -25.48 -18.65 -4.95
CA LEU A 334 -24.53 -17.87 -5.74
C LEU A 334 -24.98 -16.41 -5.91
N ASP A 335 -26.29 -16.17 -6.04
CA ASP A 335 -26.84 -14.81 -6.11
C ASP A 335 -26.79 -14.10 -4.75
N ALA A 336 -27.06 -14.78 -3.63
CA ALA A 336 -26.82 -14.19 -2.31
C ALA A 336 -25.36 -13.74 -2.11
N ILE A 337 -24.39 -14.47 -2.68
CA ILE A 337 -22.97 -14.04 -2.71
C ILE A 337 -22.75 -12.85 -3.67
N ASN A 338 -23.45 -12.79 -4.82
CA ASN A 338 -23.40 -11.64 -5.74
C ASN A 338 -23.92 -10.36 -5.08
N ASP A 339 -25.04 -10.46 -4.37
CA ASP A 339 -25.71 -9.34 -3.71
C ASP A 339 -24.85 -8.81 -2.56
N LEU A 340 -24.28 -9.71 -1.73
CA LEU A 340 -23.29 -9.36 -0.69
C LEU A 340 -22.00 -8.73 -1.24
N GLU A 341 -21.62 -8.99 -2.50
CA GLU A 341 -20.44 -8.38 -3.13
C GLU A 341 -20.73 -7.00 -3.75
N THR A 342 -22.00 -6.71 -4.09
CA THR A 342 -22.36 -5.56 -4.94
C THR A 342 -23.30 -4.54 -4.30
N GLU A 343 -24.11 -4.93 -3.31
CA GLU A 343 -25.03 -4.03 -2.60
C GLU A 343 -24.39 -3.43 -1.34
N GLU A 344 -24.64 -2.14 -1.07
CA GLU A 344 -24.26 -1.52 0.20
C GLU A 344 -25.17 -2.04 1.32
N ASN A 345 -24.65 -2.98 2.11
CA ASN A 345 -25.33 -3.62 3.24
C ASN A 345 -24.60 -3.35 4.57
N ASP A 346 -25.30 -3.55 5.69
CA ASP A 346 -24.84 -3.32 7.07
C ASP A 346 -24.59 -4.60 7.87
N TYR A 347 -24.66 -5.77 7.22
CA TYR A 347 -24.31 -7.06 7.81
C TYR A 347 -22.82 -7.11 8.21
N GLU A 348 -22.53 -7.79 9.30
CA GLU A 348 -21.15 -8.05 9.75
C GLU A 348 -20.80 -9.55 9.72
N ALA A 349 -21.81 -10.42 9.74
CA ALA A 349 -21.66 -11.87 9.74
C ALA A 349 -22.61 -12.56 8.75
N VAL A 350 -22.18 -13.72 8.23
CA VAL A 350 -23.01 -14.59 7.38
C VAL A 350 -22.97 -16.01 7.93
N ALA A 351 -24.15 -16.54 8.24
CA ALA A 351 -24.35 -17.88 8.74
C ALA A 351 -24.92 -18.80 7.64
N LEU A 352 -24.28 -19.94 7.41
CA LEU A 352 -24.82 -20.99 6.54
C LEU A 352 -25.52 -22.02 7.42
N ASP A 353 -26.86 -22.07 7.36
CA ASP A 353 -27.61 -23.09 8.09
C ASP A 353 -27.59 -24.40 7.29
N LEU A 354 -27.07 -25.45 7.92
CA LEU A 354 -26.74 -26.76 7.33
C LEU A 354 -25.89 -26.69 6.05
N VAL A 355 -24.58 -26.52 6.24
CA VAL A 355 -23.59 -26.49 5.14
C VAL A 355 -23.54 -27.80 4.34
N GLU A 356 -23.97 -28.92 4.92
CA GLU A 356 -24.16 -30.19 4.19
C GLU A 356 -25.27 -30.11 3.13
N ASP A 357 -26.37 -29.39 3.39
CA ASP A 357 -27.47 -29.22 2.44
C ASP A 357 -27.08 -28.23 1.35
N ILE A 358 -26.29 -27.18 1.69
CA ILE A 358 -25.62 -26.29 0.72
C ILE A 358 -24.68 -27.09 -0.22
N TYR A 359 -23.94 -28.08 0.30
CA TYR A 359 -23.11 -28.98 -0.51
C TYR A 359 -23.95 -29.89 -1.41
N GLU A 360 -25.09 -30.40 -0.93
CA GLU A 360 -26.02 -31.18 -1.75
C GLU A 360 -26.64 -30.36 -2.89
N HIS A 361 -27.04 -29.12 -2.62
CA HIS A 361 -27.51 -28.19 -3.66
C HIS A 361 -26.44 -27.95 -4.74
N CYS A 362 -25.15 -27.86 -4.35
CA CYS A 362 -24.03 -27.79 -5.30
C CYS A 362 -23.93 -29.05 -6.17
N ARG A 363 -24.07 -30.25 -5.59
CA ARG A 363 -24.10 -31.53 -6.34
C ARG A 363 -25.21 -31.51 -7.39
N VAL A 364 -26.43 -31.21 -6.99
CA VAL A 364 -27.61 -31.14 -7.87
C VAL A 364 -27.41 -30.13 -9.02
N TYR A 365 -26.90 -28.94 -8.73
CA TYR A 365 -26.59 -27.94 -9.76
C TYR A 365 -25.52 -28.39 -10.76
N VAL A 366 -24.45 -29.03 -10.27
CA VAL A 366 -23.41 -29.58 -11.15
C VAL A 366 -23.95 -30.73 -11.99
N PHE A 367 -24.87 -31.54 -11.46
CA PHE A 367 -25.51 -32.63 -12.21
C PHE A 367 -26.39 -32.09 -13.34
N ASP A 368 -27.32 -31.18 -13.02
CA ASP A 368 -28.22 -30.55 -14.01
C ASP A 368 -27.42 -29.88 -15.14
N LYS A 369 -26.42 -29.06 -14.78
CA LYS A 369 -25.54 -28.34 -15.72
C LYS A 369 -24.69 -29.24 -16.62
N ASN A 370 -24.50 -30.52 -16.27
CA ASN A 370 -23.74 -31.49 -17.07
C ASN A 370 -24.61 -32.61 -17.67
N GLY A 371 -25.90 -32.67 -17.35
CA GLY A 371 -26.79 -33.77 -17.74
C GLY A 371 -26.40 -35.11 -17.10
N TRP A 372 -26.05 -35.10 -15.81
CA TRP A 372 -25.68 -36.30 -15.04
C TRP A 372 -26.76 -36.67 -14.02
N GLU A 373 -26.82 -37.94 -13.64
CA GLU A 373 -27.66 -38.42 -12.54
C GLU A 373 -26.82 -38.76 -11.30
N HIS A 374 -25.53 -39.07 -11.48
CA HIS A 374 -24.60 -39.41 -10.40
C HIS A 374 -23.14 -38.99 -10.71
N GLU A 375 -22.27 -38.83 -9.70
CA GLU A 375 -20.87 -38.40 -9.92
C GLU A 375 -20.05 -39.36 -10.81
N SER A 376 -20.48 -40.62 -10.92
CA SER A 376 -19.84 -41.63 -11.79
C SER A 376 -19.92 -41.30 -13.28
N ASP A 377 -20.94 -40.54 -13.68
CA ASP A 377 -21.23 -40.22 -15.07
C ASP A 377 -20.18 -39.23 -15.63
N GLY A 378 -19.53 -38.48 -14.73
CA GLY A 378 -18.32 -37.74 -15.00
C GLY A 378 -17.10 -38.66 -15.07
N SER A 379 -16.57 -38.89 -16.29
CA SER A 379 -15.48 -39.83 -16.59
C SER A 379 -14.33 -39.83 -15.57
N TYR A 380 -14.00 -40.99 -15.01
CA TYR A 380 -12.87 -41.22 -14.08
C TYR A 380 -12.70 -40.13 -13.00
N GLY A 381 -13.72 -39.96 -12.15
CA GLY A 381 -13.66 -39.09 -10.97
C GLY A 381 -13.74 -37.60 -11.25
N LYS A 382 -13.92 -37.18 -12.51
CA LYS A 382 -14.12 -35.78 -12.88
C LYS A 382 -15.41 -35.19 -12.29
N GLY A 383 -16.46 -36.01 -12.07
CA GLY A 383 -17.70 -35.59 -11.42
C GLY A 383 -17.46 -35.02 -10.01
N TRP A 384 -16.91 -35.85 -9.11
CA TRP A 384 -16.48 -35.45 -7.77
C TRP A 384 -15.58 -34.21 -7.76
N SER A 385 -14.63 -34.13 -8.70
CA SER A 385 -13.71 -32.98 -8.82
C SER A 385 -14.42 -31.68 -9.22
N LYS A 386 -15.42 -31.75 -10.13
CA LYS A 386 -16.24 -30.59 -10.49
C LYS A 386 -17.06 -30.08 -9.31
N VAL A 387 -17.81 -30.94 -8.61
CA VAL A 387 -18.58 -30.57 -7.41
C VAL A 387 -17.67 -29.91 -6.37
N THR A 388 -16.54 -30.55 -6.06
CA THR A 388 -15.58 -30.03 -5.07
C THR A 388 -15.01 -28.67 -5.50
N THR A 389 -14.74 -28.46 -6.79
CA THR A 389 -14.20 -27.19 -7.31
C THR A 389 -15.25 -26.08 -7.28
N GLU A 390 -16.47 -26.36 -7.71
CA GLU A 390 -17.60 -25.42 -7.69
C GLU A 390 -17.89 -24.94 -6.26
N PHE A 391 -18.08 -25.89 -5.33
CA PHE A 391 -18.29 -25.60 -3.92
C PHE A 391 -17.14 -24.79 -3.31
N ASN A 392 -15.89 -25.27 -3.47
CA ASN A 392 -14.74 -24.59 -2.89
C ASN A 392 -14.53 -23.18 -3.44
N ASN A 393 -14.93 -22.90 -4.69
CA ASN A 393 -14.85 -21.57 -5.28
C ASN A 393 -15.89 -20.62 -4.67
N ALA A 394 -17.14 -21.05 -4.51
CA ALA A 394 -18.18 -20.25 -3.87
C ALA A 394 -17.83 -19.95 -2.40
N MET A 395 -17.38 -20.95 -1.64
CA MET A 395 -16.97 -20.76 -0.24
C MET A 395 -15.76 -19.83 -0.08
N LYS A 396 -14.77 -19.91 -0.98
CA LYS A 396 -13.64 -18.95 -1.02
C LYS A 396 -14.09 -17.54 -1.37
N ARG A 397 -15.05 -17.38 -2.30
CA ARG A 397 -15.60 -16.09 -2.68
C ARG A 397 -16.31 -15.45 -1.50
N LEU A 398 -17.21 -16.17 -0.83
CA LEU A 398 -17.86 -15.71 0.40
C LEU A 398 -16.82 -15.29 1.46
N LYS A 399 -15.75 -16.07 1.65
CA LYS A 399 -14.68 -15.72 2.60
C LYS A 399 -13.86 -14.49 2.20
N ALA A 400 -13.72 -14.22 0.91
CA ALA A 400 -12.99 -13.05 0.41
C ALA A 400 -13.73 -11.72 0.62
N LEU A 401 -15.06 -11.74 0.86
CA LEU A 401 -15.86 -10.53 1.11
C LEU A 401 -15.55 -9.87 2.47
N GLY A 402 -14.99 -10.63 3.43
CA GLY A 402 -14.51 -10.09 4.71
C GLY A 402 -15.51 -10.09 5.86
N TYR A 403 -16.72 -10.65 5.68
CA TYR A 403 -17.66 -10.95 6.77
C TYR A 403 -17.10 -12.01 7.74
N GLN A 404 -17.60 -12.01 8.97
CA GLN A 404 -17.46 -13.15 9.88
C GLN A 404 -18.32 -14.32 9.37
N ILE A 405 -17.74 -15.51 9.25
CA ILE A 405 -18.45 -16.68 8.73
C ILE A 405 -18.78 -17.67 9.85
N GLY A 406 -20.07 -18.03 9.93
CA GLY A 406 -20.57 -19.15 10.71
C GLY A 406 -21.04 -20.30 9.81
N TYR A 407 -20.59 -21.53 10.08
CA TYR A 407 -21.20 -22.74 9.49
C TYR A 407 -21.98 -23.49 10.57
N VAL A 408 -23.17 -23.99 10.22
CA VAL A 408 -23.96 -24.90 11.06
C VAL A 408 -24.01 -26.28 10.39
N SER A 409 -23.92 -27.35 11.18
CA SER A 409 -24.14 -28.73 10.73
C SER A 409 -24.87 -29.60 11.74
N LYS A 410 -25.56 -30.63 11.24
CA LYS A 410 -25.97 -31.81 12.02
C LYS A 410 -24.74 -32.64 12.39
N GLU A 411 -24.79 -33.26 13.56
CA GLU A 411 -23.81 -34.25 13.98
C GLU A 411 -24.11 -35.63 13.37
N LYS A 412 -23.04 -36.34 13.02
CA LYS A 412 -23.04 -37.75 12.66
C LYS A 412 -22.23 -38.52 13.69
N VAL A 413 -22.85 -39.54 14.27
CA VAL A 413 -22.25 -40.44 15.26
C VAL A 413 -21.78 -41.72 14.56
N GLU A 414 -20.49 -42.05 14.68
CA GLU A 414 -19.89 -43.24 14.06
C GLU A 414 -19.17 -44.09 15.11
N GLU A 415 -19.51 -45.37 15.23
CA GLU A 415 -18.72 -46.34 16.01
C GLU A 415 -17.52 -46.83 15.21
N ILE A 416 -16.30 -46.55 15.70
CA ILE A 416 -15.06 -47.05 15.10
C ILE A 416 -14.48 -48.15 15.99
N THR A 417 -14.33 -49.36 15.46
CA THR A 417 -13.60 -50.45 16.13
C THR A 417 -12.10 -50.21 16.00
N LEU A 418 -11.42 -49.98 17.12
CA LEU A 418 -9.96 -49.84 17.16
C LEU A 418 -9.29 -51.21 16.96
N LYS A 419 -8.00 -51.21 16.57
CA LYS A 419 -7.21 -52.44 16.33
C LYS A 419 -7.18 -53.44 17.51
N GLY A 420 -7.46 -52.98 18.73
CA GLY A 420 -7.58 -53.81 19.94
C GLY A 420 -9.01 -54.27 20.28
N GLY A 421 -9.96 -54.22 19.34
CA GLY A 421 -11.36 -54.64 19.53
C GLY A 421 -12.24 -53.65 20.32
N VAL A 422 -11.65 -52.67 20.99
CA VAL A 422 -12.38 -51.59 21.68
C VAL A 422 -13.14 -50.74 20.66
N LYS A 423 -14.47 -50.70 20.76
CA LYS A 423 -15.33 -49.76 20.05
C LYS A 423 -15.16 -48.35 20.63
N ARG A 424 -15.03 -47.34 19.77
CA ARG A 424 -14.99 -45.93 20.17
C ARG A 424 -15.99 -45.12 19.35
N THR A 425 -16.95 -44.52 20.04
CA THR A 425 -17.91 -43.58 19.44
C THR A 425 -17.20 -42.29 19.07
N THR A 426 -17.34 -41.87 17.81
CA THR A 426 -16.80 -40.63 17.25
C THR A 426 -17.90 -39.71 16.76
N PHE A 427 -17.64 -38.41 16.88
CA PHE A 427 -18.60 -37.34 16.63
C PHE A 427 -18.03 -36.39 15.58
N LYS A 428 -18.71 -36.28 14.43
CA LYS A 428 -18.30 -35.48 13.27
C LYS A 428 -19.47 -34.65 12.74
N PRO A 429 -19.24 -33.56 11.99
CA PRO A 429 -20.30 -32.97 11.17
C PRO A 429 -20.78 -33.95 10.09
N ASN A 430 -22.04 -33.84 9.67
CA ASN A 430 -22.66 -34.71 8.67
C ASN A 430 -22.25 -34.37 7.21
N ILE A 431 -20.94 -34.31 6.95
CA ILE A 431 -20.38 -34.03 5.63
C ILE A 431 -19.13 -34.88 5.40
N ASN A 432 -18.74 -35.12 4.14
CA ASN A 432 -17.60 -35.99 3.84
C ASN A 432 -16.26 -35.38 4.31
N ASP A 433 -15.32 -36.24 4.74
CA ASP A 433 -14.05 -35.81 5.35
C ASP A 433 -13.23 -34.85 4.44
N LYS A 434 -13.33 -34.95 3.10
CA LYS A 434 -12.57 -34.05 2.19
C LYS A 434 -13.11 -32.62 2.24
N VAL A 435 -14.43 -32.46 2.21
CA VAL A 435 -15.09 -31.15 2.31
C VAL A 435 -14.98 -30.62 3.73
N ALA A 436 -15.10 -31.47 4.75
CA ALA A 436 -14.88 -31.07 6.14
C ALA A 436 -13.48 -30.50 6.36
N ASN A 437 -12.42 -31.18 5.88
CA ASN A 437 -11.05 -30.68 5.99
C ASN A 437 -10.83 -29.36 5.23
N PHE A 438 -11.55 -29.11 4.12
CA PHE A 438 -11.53 -27.82 3.44
C PHE A 438 -12.22 -26.72 4.27
N LEU A 439 -13.44 -26.97 4.78
CA LEU A 439 -14.21 -26.02 5.59
C LEU A 439 -13.49 -25.68 6.90
N THR A 440 -12.87 -26.65 7.59
CA THR A 440 -12.01 -26.35 8.76
C THR A 440 -10.80 -25.47 8.44
N GLY A 441 -10.41 -25.38 7.16
CA GLY A 441 -9.36 -24.48 6.69
C GLY A 441 -9.84 -23.06 6.38
N THR A 442 -11.15 -22.83 6.24
CA THR A 442 -11.74 -21.50 5.99
C THR A 442 -12.22 -20.79 7.27
N VAL A 443 -12.23 -21.49 8.41
CA VAL A 443 -12.61 -20.98 9.73
C VAL A 443 -11.44 -21.01 10.72
N ASP A 444 -11.53 -20.27 11.84
CA ASP A 444 -10.56 -20.31 12.94
C ASP A 444 -10.92 -21.33 14.02
N LEU A 445 -12.20 -21.71 14.09
CA LEU A 445 -12.79 -22.59 15.10
C LEU A 445 -13.70 -23.66 14.47
N THR A 446 -13.66 -24.87 15.03
CA THR A 446 -14.68 -25.90 14.77
C THR A 446 -15.04 -26.55 16.09
N LEU A 447 -16.29 -26.37 16.51
CA LEU A 447 -16.79 -26.63 17.86
C LEU A 447 -17.97 -27.60 17.80
N ARG A 448 -18.04 -28.48 18.81
CA ARG A 448 -19.16 -29.39 19.01
C ARG A 448 -20.06 -28.83 20.11
N ALA A 449 -21.36 -28.71 19.86
CA ALA A 449 -22.33 -28.52 20.93
C ALA A 449 -23.06 -29.84 21.25
N TYR A 450 -23.51 -30.01 22.48
CA TYR A 450 -24.25 -31.20 22.92
C TYR A 450 -25.13 -30.89 24.15
N VAL A 451 -26.10 -31.76 24.41
CA VAL A 451 -26.87 -31.79 25.68
C VAL A 451 -26.28 -32.88 26.57
N ASP A 452 -26.14 -32.62 27.86
CA ASP A 452 -25.64 -33.58 28.84
C ASP A 452 -26.75 -34.47 29.44
N SER A 453 -26.46 -35.21 30.51
CA SER A 453 -27.45 -36.05 31.20
C SER A 453 -28.46 -35.30 32.07
N ASN A 454 -28.30 -33.99 32.25
CA ASN A 454 -29.14 -33.12 33.08
C ASN A 454 -29.98 -32.15 32.23
N ASP A 455 -30.07 -32.41 30.91
CA ASP A 455 -30.67 -31.53 29.89
C ASP A 455 -29.97 -30.15 29.74
N GLU A 456 -28.74 -30.00 30.25
CA GLU A 456 -27.94 -28.78 30.12
C GLU A 456 -27.16 -28.75 28.79
N ARG A 457 -27.12 -27.58 28.13
CA ARG A 457 -26.52 -27.38 26.81
C ARG A 457 -25.09 -26.84 26.92
N PHE A 458 -24.13 -27.55 26.33
CA PHE A 458 -22.71 -27.21 26.39
C PHE A 458 -22.08 -27.05 25.00
N LEU A 459 -21.09 -26.16 24.92
CA LEU A 459 -20.16 -26.01 23.81
C LEU A 459 -18.79 -26.57 24.22
N GLN A 460 -18.26 -27.50 23.44
CA GLN A 460 -16.96 -28.13 23.70
C GLN A 460 -15.83 -27.35 23.02
N LEU A 461 -14.93 -26.79 23.83
CA LEU A 461 -13.83 -25.95 23.37
C LEU A 461 -12.53 -26.73 23.15
N LYS A 462 -12.17 -27.61 24.10
CA LYS A 462 -10.96 -28.44 23.98
C LYS A 462 -11.16 -29.61 23.02
N LYS A 463 -10.13 -29.84 22.19
CA LYS A 463 -10.09 -30.93 21.22
C LYS A 463 -9.99 -32.29 21.93
N LYS A 464 -10.97 -33.17 21.69
CA LYS A 464 -10.93 -34.59 22.10
C LYS A 464 -10.60 -35.46 20.90
N GLN A 465 -9.91 -36.60 21.12
CA GLN A 465 -9.50 -37.49 20.03
C GLN A 465 -10.66 -38.12 19.24
N ASN A 466 -11.86 -38.19 19.82
CA ASN A 466 -13.07 -38.72 19.18
C ASN A 466 -14.07 -37.64 18.73
N VAL A 467 -13.67 -36.37 18.76
CA VAL A 467 -14.49 -35.22 18.37
C VAL A 467 -13.76 -34.50 17.24
N PHE A 468 -14.44 -34.29 16.12
CA PHE A 468 -13.90 -33.53 15.00
C PHE A 468 -13.70 -32.04 15.35
N GLY A 469 -12.75 -31.38 14.69
CA GLY A 469 -12.47 -29.96 14.92
C GLY A 469 -11.43 -29.65 16.02
N GLY A 470 -11.68 -28.57 16.75
CA GLY A 470 -10.70 -27.81 17.54
C GLY A 470 -10.47 -26.41 16.95
N GLY A 471 -9.47 -25.69 17.46
CA GLY A 471 -9.22 -24.30 17.11
C GLY A 471 -7.74 -23.89 17.17
N ARG A 472 -7.46 -22.64 16.81
CA ARG A 472 -6.14 -21.99 16.99
C ARG A 472 -5.95 -21.37 18.39
N PHE A 473 -7.04 -21.28 19.15
CA PHE A 473 -7.11 -20.71 20.50
C PHE A 473 -6.73 -21.74 21.56
N ASP A 474 -6.27 -21.25 22.71
CA ASP A 474 -5.64 -22.05 23.77
C ASP A 474 -6.53 -22.01 25.01
N TRP A 475 -7.66 -22.70 24.87
CA TRP A 475 -8.76 -22.72 25.82
C TRP A 475 -8.30 -23.19 27.20
N GLN A 476 -8.66 -22.44 28.24
CA GLN A 476 -8.32 -22.79 29.63
C GLN A 476 -9.33 -23.81 30.16
N VAL A 477 -10.62 -23.63 29.85
CA VAL A 477 -11.69 -24.58 30.17
C VAL A 477 -11.86 -25.66 29.09
N GLU A 478 -12.55 -26.75 29.41
CA GLU A 478 -12.84 -27.84 28.46
C GLU A 478 -14.15 -27.62 27.69
N THR A 479 -15.16 -27.13 28.41
CA THR A 479 -16.54 -26.92 27.98
C THR A 479 -17.09 -25.65 28.65
N ILE A 480 -18.02 -24.97 27.99
CA ILE A 480 -18.80 -23.83 28.53
C ILE A 480 -20.29 -24.07 28.27
N PRO A 481 -21.22 -23.37 28.96
CA PRO A 481 -22.62 -23.30 28.54
C PRO A 481 -22.76 -22.84 27.09
N LEU A 482 -23.81 -23.27 26.39
CA LEU A 482 -24.08 -22.89 25.00
C LEU A 482 -24.64 -21.45 24.87
N GLU A 483 -23.88 -20.48 25.38
CA GLU A 483 -24.25 -19.06 25.45
C GLU A 483 -23.18 -18.18 24.81
N MET A 484 -23.60 -17.15 24.07
CA MET A 484 -22.68 -16.31 23.28
C MET A 484 -21.75 -15.47 24.18
N ASP A 485 -22.26 -14.94 25.30
CA ASP A 485 -21.45 -14.14 26.23
C ASP A 485 -20.34 -14.98 26.87
N ALA A 486 -20.67 -16.18 27.36
CA ALA A 486 -19.69 -17.12 27.92
C ALA A 486 -18.62 -17.53 26.90
N PHE A 487 -19.00 -17.66 25.63
CA PHE A 487 -18.06 -17.90 24.53
C PHE A 487 -17.13 -16.71 24.29
N ILE A 488 -17.64 -15.48 24.28
CA ILE A 488 -16.85 -14.26 24.08
C ILE A 488 -15.88 -14.01 25.26
N GLU A 489 -16.29 -14.29 26.49
CA GLU A 489 -15.43 -14.15 27.68
C GLU A 489 -14.24 -15.11 27.65
N GLU A 490 -14.48 -16.41 27.48
CA GLU A 490 -13.41 -17.42 27.42
C GLU A 490 -12.52 -17.22 26.16
N LEU A 491 -13.07 -16.67 25.07
CA LEU A 491 -12.30 -16.36 23.86
C LEU A 491 -11.34 -15.17 24.06
N LYS A 492 -11.68 -14.19 24.90
CA LYS A 492 -10.72 -13.17 25.36
C LYS A 492 -9.66 -13.82 26.26
N ALA A 493 -10.08 -14.61 27.24
CA ALA A 493 -9.18 -15.30 28.17
C ALA A 493 -8.16 -16.23 27.47
N ALA A 494 -8.56 -16.92 26.40
CA ALA A 494 -7.67 -17.78 25.59
C ALA A 494 -6.64 -17.03 24.73
N GLN A 495 -6.72 -15.69 24.67
CA GLN A 495 -5.80 -14.81 23.94
C GLN A 495 -4.94 -13.95 24.87
N ASP A 496 -5.49 -13.54 26.01
CA ASP A 496 -4.73 -12.89 27.07
C ASP A 496 -3.64 -13.82 27.62
N GLY A 497 -2.42 -13.29 27.76
CA GLY A 497 -1.20 -14.07 28.04
C GLY A 497 -0.36 -14.44 26.82
N LYS A 498 -0.83 -14.19 25.58
CA LYS A 498 0.01 -14.28 24.34
C LYS A 498 0.41 -12.93 23.75
N ALA A 499 -0.05 -11.83 24.33
CA ALA A 499 0.57 -10.52 24.14
C ALA A 499 2.04 -10.54 24.62
N THR A 500 2.92 -9.86 23.88
CA THR A 500 4.31 -9.53 24.27
C THR A 500 5.18 -10.64 24.90
N LYS A 501 5.50 -11.69 24.12
CA LYS A 501 6.87 -12.25 24.14
C LYS A 501 7.62 -11.81 22.87
N LYS A 502 8.42 -10.74 22.99
CA LYS A 502 9.51 -10.41 22.04
C LYS A 502 10.54 -11.54 22.06
N LYS A 503 10.27 -12.65 21.36
CA LYS A 503 11.33 -13.57 20.93
C LYS A 503 12.16 -12.83 19.89
N GLU A 504 13.30 -12.30 20.33
CA GLU A 504 14.36 -11.91 19.40
C GLU A 504 14.68 -13.12 18.53
N LYS A 505 14.50 -12.97 17.22
CA LYS A 505 15.08 -13.91 16.26
C LYS A 505 16.52 -13.46 16.02
N PRO A 506 17.50 -14.38 15.98
CA PRO A 506 18.90 -14.03 15.80
C PRO A 506 19.08 -13.24 14.50
N LYS A 507 19.77 -12.09 14.58
CA LYS A 507 20.19 -11.34 13.40
C LYS A 507 21.05 -12.26 12.52
N ARG A 508 20.71 -12.39 11.24
CA ARG A 508 21.64 -12.97 10.26
C ARG A 508 22.87 -12.07 10.19
N THR A 509 24.03 -12.59 10.61
CA THR A 509 25.31 -11.89 10.60
C THR A 509 25.85 -11.75 9.17
N GLY A 510 25.41 -10.68 8.50
CA GLY A 510 26.03 -10.23 7.25
C GLY A 510 27.33 -9.49 7.54
N ARG A 511 28.46 -10.15 7.23
CA ARG A 511 29.79 -9.58 6.95
C ARG A 511 30.31 -8.51 7.94
N VAL A 512 31.21 -8.94 8.84
CA VAL A 512 32.03 -8.08 9.69
C VAL A 512 32.73 -6.99 8.88
N LYS A 513 32.42 -5.72 9.17
CA LYS A 513 33.40 -4.62 9.09
C LYS A 513 33.94 -4.39 10.49
N LYS A 514 35.25 -4.16 10.56
CA LYS A 514 36.03 -4.06 11.80
C LYS A 514 36.36 -2.58 11.99
N GLU A 515 35.63 -1.91 12.86
CA GLU A 515 35.93 -0.55 13.30
C GLU A 515 36.25 -0.57 14.80
N VAL A 516 37.21 0.25 15.20
CA VAL A 516 37.90 0.18 16.48
C VAL A 516 37.21 1.11 17.47
N ALA A 517 36.98 0.63 18.69
CA ALA A 517 36.45 1.46 19.76
C ALA A 517 37.50 2.51 20.20
N VAL A 518 37.05 3.74 20.38
CA VAL A 518 37.71 4.74 21.21
C VAL A 518 36.72 5.10 22.30
N GLU A 519 37.05 4.75 23.54
CA GLU A 519 36.32 5.21 24.72
C GLU A 519 36.83 6.60 25.08
N LEU A 520 35.91 7.55 25.25
CA LEU A 520 36.09 8.68 26.17
C LEU A 520 34.82 8.79 27.00
N GLU A 521 35.01 8.71 28.31
CA GLU A 521 34.00 9.03 29.30
C GLU A 521 33.79 10.54 29.31
N ASP A 522 32.55 11.00 29.31
CA ASP A 522 32.05 11.89 30.36
C ASP A 522 30.52 11.95 30.28
N GLY A 523 29.88 11.96 31.44
CA GLY A 523 28.44 11.71 31.54
C GLY A 523 27.62 12.98 31.65
N GLU A 524 26.41 12.95 31.07
CA GLU A 524 25.28 13.66 31.66
C GLU A 524 23.99 12.88 31.41
N THR A 525 23.20 12.70 32.48
CA THR A 525 21.93 11.96 32.41
C THR A 525 20.79 12.95 32.22
N ILE A 526 20.18 12.97 31.04
CA ILE A 526 18.95 13.74 30.80
C ILE A 526 17.80 12.76 30.53
N THR A 527 16.98 12.53 31.56
CA THR A 527 15.69 11.86 31.44
C THR A 527 14.69 12.78 30.73
N ALA A 528 14.27 12.40 29.53
CA ALA A 528 13.10 12.99 28.87
C ALA A 528 11.96 11.97 28.81
N THR A 529 10.97 12.15 29.68
CA THR A 529 9.69 11.44 29.62
C THR A 529 8.89 11.90 28.39
N TYR A 530 8.39 10.94 27.61
CA TYR A 530 7.40 11.21 26.56
C TYR A 530 6.07 10.60 26.99
N GLU A 531 5.05 11.43 27.19
CA GLU A 531 3.67 10.98 27.34
C GLU A 531 3.12 10.53 25.99
N GLU A 532 2.35 9.44 26.02
CA GLU A 532 1.85 8.75 24.84
C GLU A 532 0.43 9.25 24.51
N GLU A 533 0.32 10.36 23.75
CA GLU A 533 -0.98 10.83 23.26
C GLU A 533 -1.59 9.86 22.22
N GLN A 534 -2.80 9.41 22.51
CA GLN A 534 -3.54 8.46 21.68
C GLN A 534 -3.96 9.06 20.33
N PRO A 535 -3.88 8.31 19.21
CA PRO A 535 -4.44 8.75 17.94
C PRO A 535 -5.99 8.66 17.96
N PRO A 536 -6.72 9.71 17.53
CA PRO A 536 -8.17 9.63 17.36
C PRO A 536 -8.54 8.74 16.16
N ALA A 537 -9.75 8.17 16.22
CA ALA A 537 -10.23 7.14 15.29
C ALA A 537 -10.33 7.58 13.81
N GLU A 538 -10.01 6.66 12.90
CA GLU A 538 -10.21 6.84 11.45
C GLU A 538 -11.68 6.61 11.05
N GLU A 539 -12.35 7.65 10.52
CA GLU A 539 -13.61 7.48 9.79
C GLU A 539 -13.37 6.98 8.36
N LYS A 540 -14.18 6.02 7.91
CA LYS A 540 -14.13 5.46 6.55
C LYS A 540 -14.52 6.52 5.49
N PRO A 541 -13.83 6.61 4.34
CA PRO A 541 -14.17 7.58 3.29
C PRO A 541 -15.42 7.15 2.51
N LYS A 542 -16.46 7.98 2.50
CA LYS A 542 -17.65 7.81 1.66
C LYS A 542 -17.31 8.06 0.19
N ARG A 543 -17.60 7.10 -0.68
CA ARG A 543 -17.64 7.32 -2.14
C ARG A 543 -18.89 8.14 -2.46
N GLN A 544 -18.75 9.22 -3.24
CA GLN A 544 -19.90 9.85 -3.88
C GLN A 544 -19.74 9.75 -5.39
N HIS A 545 -20.65 8.99 -6.01
CA HIS A 545 -20.74 8.90 -7.46
C HIS A 545 -21.47 10.12 -8.02
N ARG A 546 -20.97 10.60 -9.16
CA ARG A 546 -21.45 11.81 -9.85
C ARG A 546 -22.85 11.57 -10.40
N SER A 547 -23.86 12.28 -9.90
CA SER A 547 -25.22 12.21 -10.43
C SER A 547 -25.32 12.85 -11.82
N ARG A 548 -26.12 12.23 -12.68
CA ARG A 548 -26.41 12.69 -14.05
C ARG A 548 -27.85 13.22 -14.05
N THR A 549 -28.02 14.52 -13.91
CA THR A 549 -29.33 15.16 -14.14
C THR A 549 -29.56 15.33 -15.64
N VAL A 550 -30.72 14.87 -16.09
CA VAL A 550 -31.29 15.20 -17.40
C VAL A 550 -32.04 16.51 -17.25
N ALA A 551 -31.78 17.47 -18.13
CA ALA A 551 -32.62 18.63 -18.36
C ALA A 551 -32.72 18.82 -19.88
N GLU A 552 -33.92 19.13 -20.33
CA GLU A 552 -34.39 19.09 -21.71
C GLU A 552 -34.56 20.51 -22.21
N GLU A 553 -33.90 20.92 -23.31
CA GLU A 553 -34.40 22.01 -24.16
C GLU A 553 -33.76 22.06 -25.56
N ALA A 554 -34.65 22.18 -26.55
CA ALA A 554 -34.55 22.69 -27.93
C ALA A 554 -33.20 22.82 -28.69
N ALA A 555 -33.16 22.20 -29.88
CA ALA A 555 -32.47 22.72 -31.08
C ALA A 555 -33.37 23.77 -31.79
N PRO A 556 -32.87 24.71 -32.63
CA PRO A 556 -32.19 24.45 -33.91
C PRO A 556 -30.97 25.40 -34.14
N ALA A 557 -30.31 25.60 -35.30
CA ALA A 557 -30.47 25.16 -36.69
C ALA A 557 -29.09 25.02 -37.39
N GLU A 558 -29.08 24.68 -38.68
CA GLU A 558 -27.88 24.47 -39.54
C GLU A 558 -27.16 25.78 -39.94
N GLU A 559 -25.85 25.68 -40.26
CA GLU A 559 -25.27 26.37 -41.44
C GLU A 559 -23.97 25.70 -41.94
N GLU A 560 -23.64 25.91 -43.23
CA GLU A 560 -22.67 25.09 -43.98
C GLU A 560 -21.19 25.55 -43.99
N LYS A 561 -20.34 24.56 -44.23
CA LYS A 561 -18.96 24.57 -44.77
C LYS A 561 -18.60 25.74 -45.71
N PRO A 562 -17.28 26.06 -45.83
CA PRO A 562 -16.54 25.45 -46.95
C PRO A 562 -15.14 24.90 -46.63
N LYS A 563 -14.71 23.95 -47.48
CA LYS A 563 -13.38 23.29 -47.47
C LYS A 563 -12.25 24.21 -47.94
N ARG A 564 -11.00 23.86 -47.62
CA ARG A 564 -9.85 24.07 -48.53
C ARG A 564 -8.95 22.84 -48.63
N GLU A 565 -8.43 22.61 -49.83
CA GLU A 565 -7.92 21.31 -50.32
C GLU A 565 -6.47 21.42 -50.86
N ARG A 566 -5.79 20.25 -51.00
CA ARG A 566 -4.50 19.95 -51.71
C ARG A 566 -3.22 20.37 -50.97
N LYS A 567 -2.03 19.74 -51.14
CA LYS A 567 -1.55 18.63 -52.02
C LYS A 567 -0.36 17.93 -51.30
N ALA A 568 -0.40 16.65 -50.93
CA ALA A 568 0.00 15.44 -51.71
C ALA A 568 1.40 15.44 -52.38
N ARG A 569 2.23 14.44 -52.02
CA ARG A 569 3.17 13.72 -52.91
C ARG A 569 3.21 12.23 -52.52
N ASN A 570 3.15 11.35 -53.52
CA ASN A 570 3.11 9.89 -53.37
C ASN A 570 4.52 9.27 -53.35
N ALA A 571 4.58 8.02 -52.89
CA ALA A 571 5.30 6.96 -53.60
C ALA A 571 4.45 5.67 -53.57
N ASP A 572 4.07 5.20 -54.75
CA ASP A 572 3.43 3.92 -55.11
C ASP A 572 4.36 2.71 -54.79
N SER A 573 4.02 1.40 -54.78
CA SER A 573 2.80 0.55 -54.90
C SER A 573 3.22 -0.91 -54.49
N ASP A 574 2.42 -2.00 -54.49
CA ASP A 574 1.07 -2.24 -55.03
C ASP A 574 0.30 -3.40 -54.32
N ALA A 575 -0.96 -3.57 -54.75
CA ALA A 575 -1.90 -4.72 -54.87
C ALA A 575 -1.49 -6.19 -54.50
N ALA A 576 -2.41 -7.12 -54.21
CA ALA A 576 -3.87 -7.18 -54.46
C ALA A 576 -4.68 -8.00 -53.43
N GLU A 577 -5.99 -7.69 -53.33
CA GLU A 577 -7.22 -8.54 -53.37
C GLU A 577 -7.10 -10.11 -53.39
N GLU A 578 -8.07 -10.96 -53.00
CA GLU A 578 -9.44 -10.84 -52.45
C GLU A 578 -9.91 -12.17 -51.78
N GLU A 579 -11.12 -12.19 -51.20
CA GLU A 579 -12.04 -13.32 -50.93
C GLU A 579 -11.64 -14.62 -50.18
N LYS A 580 -12.62 -15.14 -49.41
CA LYS A 580 -12.72 -16.53 -48.91
C LYS A 580 -13.78 -17.30 -49.71
N PRO A 581 -13.57 -18.61 -49.97
CA PRO A 581 -14.70 -19.55 -49.92
C PRO A 581 -14.47 -20.82 -49.07
N LYS A 582 -15.47 -21.73 -49.13
CA LYS A 582 -15.80 -22.77 -48.12
C LYS A 582 -15.23 -24.16 -48.42
N ARG A 583 -15.14 -24.97 -47.35
CA ARG A 583 -15.29 -26.45 -47.22
C ARG A 583 -15.33 -27.31 -48.51
N THR A 584 -14.51 -28.35 -48.52
CA THR A 584 -14.80 -29.67 -49.14
C THR A 584 -14.53 -30.83 -48.16
N ARG A 585 -14.96 -32.06 -48.49
CA ARG A 585 -15.07 -33.22 -47.56
C ARG A 585 -14.79 -34.53 -48.31
N ARG A 586 -14.38 -35.60 -47.59
CA ARG A 586 -14.05 -36.98 -48.04
C ARG A 586 -12.63 -37.09 -48.65
N SER A 587 -11.90 -38.20 -48.50
CA SER A 587 -12.30 -39.63 -48.51
C SER A 587 -11.92 -40.48 -47.29
N ARG A 588 -12.61 -41.63 -47.15
CA ARG A 588 -12.24 -42.78 -46.30
C ARG A 588 -11.45 -43.80 -47.14
N ALA A 589 -10.61 -44.58 -46.48
CA ALA A 589 -10.35 -45.98 -46.82
C ALA A 589 -10.62 -46.84 -45.56
N ALA A 590 -11.02 -48.11 -45.73
CA ALA A 590 -11.41 -49.06 -44.67
C ALA A 590 -11.16 -50.50 -45.16
N VAL A 591 -11.61 -51.51 -44.38
CA VAL A 591 -11.50 -52.98 -44.58
C VAL A 591 -10.16 -53.55 -44.05
N ALA A 592 -10.08 -54.61 -43.22
CA ALA A 592 -11.06 -55.42 -42.46
C ALA A 592 -10.32 -55.97 -41.19
N ASP A 593 -10.95 -56.03 -40.00
CA ASP A 593 -11.64 -57.19 -39.38
C ASP A 593 -10.85 -58.52 -39.32
N ASP A 594 -10.60 -59.05 -38.11
CA ASP A 594 -11.08 -60.39 -37.71
C ASP A 594 -11.12 -60.60 -36.16
N ASP A 595 -11.75 -61.70 -35.74
CA ASP A 595 -12.41 -62.04 -34.46
C ASP A 595 -11.62 -62.15 -33.11
N THR A 596 -12.29 -61.66 -32.04
CA THR A 596 -12.79 -62.33 -30.80
C THR A 596 -11.87 -63.29 -29.93
N PRO A 597 -11.91 -63.24 -28.56
CA PRO A 597 -10.94 -63.91 -27.65
C PRO A 597 -11.41 -65.30 -27.13
N PRO A 598 -10.58 -66.05 -26.34
CA PRO A 598 -10.80 -66.11 -24.88
C PRO A 598 -9.54 -66.43 -24.01
N GLY A 599 -9.69 -66.50 -22.67
CA GLY A 599 -8.76 -67.25 -21.81
C GLY A 599 -8.60 -66.71 -20.37
N GLU A 600 -9.15 -67.43 -19.39
CA GLU A 600 -8.91 -67.23 -17.94
C GLU A 600 -7.62 -67.95 -17.49
N ASP A 601 -6.98 -67.47 -16.41
CA ASP A 601 -6.66 -68.26 -15.20
C ASP A 601 -5.63 -67.56 -14.28
N ALA A 602 -5.86 -67.66 -12.97
CA ALA A 602 -4.85 -67.52 -11.93
C ALA A 602 -4.57 -68.92 -11.35
N PRO A 603 -3.39 -69.22 -10.77
CA PRO A 603 -3.21 -68.88 -9.35
C PRO A 603 -1.75 -68.73 -8.83
N ALA A 604 -1.69 -68.43 -7.53
CA ALA A 604 -0.69 -68.87 -6.54
C ALA A 604 0.65 -68.11 -6.33
N GLU A 605 0.90 -67.93 -5.04
CA GLU A 605 2.02 -67.32 -4.31
C GLU A 605 3.37 -68.05 -4.48
N VAL A 606 4.50 -67.33 -4.32
CA VAL A 606 5.60 -67.64 -3.36
C VAL A 606 6.29 -66.32 -2.92
N ALA A 607 6.78 -66.26 -1.68
CA ALA A 607 7.46 -65.12 -1.05
C ALA A 607 8.93 -64.90 -1.49
N GLY A 608 9.52 -63.73 -1.15
CA GLY A 608 10.97 -63.51 -1.29
C GLY A 608 11.47 -62.06 -1.10
N GLU A 609 11.73 -61.67 0.15
CA GLU A 609 12.83 -60.81 0.65
C GLU A 609 13.00 -59.32 0.22
N GLU A 610 13.66 -58.58 1.12
CA GLU A 610 13.98 -57.15 1.06
C GLU A 610 15.29 -56.90 0.28
N GLU A 611 15.43 -55.72 -0.37
CA GLU A 611 16.71 -54.98 -0.32
C GLU A 611 16.58 -53.50 -0.77
N GLU A 612 17.39 -52.63 -0.16
CA GLU A 612 17.44 -51.20 -0.43
C GLU A 612 17.99 -50.83 -1.81
N LYS A 613 17.59 -49.66 -2.35
CA LYS A 613 18.21 -49.07 -3.54
C LYS A 613 18.83 -47.70 -3.22
N PRO A 614 20.15 -47.52 -3.41
CA PRO A 614 20.82 -46.25 -3.15
C PRO A 614 20.55 -45.19 -4.25
N ALA A 615 20.77 -43.93 -3.88
CA ALA A 615 20.39 -42.75 -4.64
C ALA A 615 21.18 -42.55 -5.96
N ARG A 616 20.51 -41.95 -6.97
CA ARG A 616 21.15 -41.45 -8.19
C ARG A 616 21.38 -39.93 -8.14
N THR A 617 22.62 -39.53 -8.42
CA THR A 617 23.08 -38.14 -8.48
C THR A 617 22.60 -37.40 -9.74
N ARG A 618 22.47 -36.08 -9.66
CA ARG A 618 21.99 -35.20 -10.74
C ARG A 618 23.16 -34.47 -11.40
N ARG A 619 23.18 -34.45 -12.74
CA ARG A 619 24.26 -33.87 -13.58
C ARG A 619 24.50 -32.37 -13.32
N THR A 620 25.77 -31.97 -13.21
CA THR A 620 26.23 -30.58 -13.36
C THR A 620 26.68 -30.29 -14.81
N ARG A 621 26.64 -29.01 -15.20
CA ARG A 621 26.89 -28.52 -16.57
C ARG A 621 28.31 -27.94 -16.67
N ARG A 622 29.07 -28.32 -17.70
CA ARG A 622 30.43 -27.80 -17.98
C ARG A 622 30.40 -26.30 -18.32
N GLU A 623 31.33 -25.56 -17.74
CA GLU A 623 31.80 -24.28 -18.30
C GLU A 623 32.98 -24.50 -19.27
N ARG A 624 33.29 -23.46 -20.04
CA ARG A 624 34.28 -23.45 -21.13
C ARG A 624 35.35 -22.40 -20.80
N GLU A 625 36.55 -22.83 -20.46
CA GLU A 625 37.72 -21.94 -20.48
C GLU A 625 38.28 -21.85 -21.91
N LYS A 626 38.65 -20.63 -22.33
CA LYS A 626 39.54 -20.39 -23.46
C LYS A 626 40.92 -20.05 -22.91
N LYS A 627 41.96 -20.70 -23.46
CA LYS A 627 43.34 -20.26 -23.31
C LYS A 627 43.54 -18.95 -24.09
N SER A 628 44.22 -17.99 -23.47
CA SER A 628 45.46 -17.36 -23.97
C SER A 628 45.96 -16.35 -22.94
#